data_AF-A0A938BN81-F1
#
_entry.id   AF-A0A938BN81-F1
#
_cell.length_a   1.000
_cell.length_b   1.000
_cell.length_c   1.000
_cell.angle_alpha   90.00
_cell.angle_beta   90.00
_cell.angle_gamma   90.00
#
_symmetry.space_group_name_H-M   'P 1'
#
loop_
_entity.id
_entity.type
_entity.pdbx_description
1 polymer ?
#
loop_
_entity_poly.entity_id
_entity_poly.type
_entity_poly.pdbx_seq_one_letter_code
_entity_poly.pdbx_strand_id
1 'polypeptide(L)'
;MRAPLLRRKTAVVAPWEGIIGRERLHSRLSAAVRDGRHVAVIAGPGYGKTALLASWCQSSPSPARAAWLTLDAEDADLDIFLAYLLRAIEAAFPEFRTEATGLVGRARDR
;
A
#
# COMPACT_ATOMS: atom_id res chain seq x y z
N MET A 1 14.69 17.60 -11.82
CA MET A 1 14.64 16.57 -12.90
C MET A 1 13.76 15.44 -12.38
N ARG A 2 12.62 15.12 -13.02
CA ARG A 2 11.68 14.08 -12.53
C ARG A 2 12.30 12.70 -12.75
N ALA A 3 12.78 12.05 -11.69
CA ALA A 3 13.23 10.67 -11.76
C ALA A 3 12.04 9.75 -12.08
N PRO A 4 12.21 8.73 -12.94
CA PRO A 4 11.14 7.79 -13.24
C PRO A 4 10.78 6.98 -11.98
N LEU A 5 9.49 7.00 -11.60
CA LEU A 5 8.99 6.25 -10.45
C LEU A 5 9.06 4.74 -10.74
N LEU A 6 9.72 3.98 -9.86
CA LEU A 6 9.92 2.54 -10.01
C LEU A 6 8.66 1.76 -9.66
N ARG A 7 8.14 1.00 -10.64
CA ARG A 7 6.93 0.15 -10.50
C ARG A 7 7.01 -0.87 -9.35
N ARG A 8 8.22 -1.31 -8.98
CA ARG A 8 8.42 -2.30 -7.91
C ARG A 8 8.06 -1.77 -6.52
N LYS A 9 8.04 -0.45 -6.33
CA LYS A 9 7.72 0.17 -5.03
C LYS A 9 6.22 0.15 -4.74
N THR A 10 5.35 0.03 -5.75
CA THR A 10 3.89 0.20 -5.61
C THR A 10 3.06 -1.07 -5.78
N ALA A 11 3.70 -2.22 -6.01
CA ALA A 11 3.00 -3.48 -6.25
C ALA A 11 2.98 -4.34 -4.97
N VAL A 12 1.79 -4.83 -4.60
CA VAL A 12 1.68 -5.93 -3.62
C VAL A 12 2.46 -7.11 -4.19
N VAL A 13 3.40 -7.65 -3.41
CA VAL A 13 4.12 -8.86 -3.81
C VAL A 13 3.11 -10.00 -3.87
N ALA A 14 2.97 -10.66 -5.03
CA ALA A 14 2.12 -11.84 -5.14
C ALA A 14 2.55 -12.88 -4.09
N PRO A 15 1.61 -13.55 -3.40
CA PRO A 15 1.98 -14.58 -2.44
C PRO A 15 2.63 -15.72 -3.23
N TRP A 16 3.68 -16.26 -2.63
CA TRP A 16 4.36 -17.42 -3.19
C TRP A 16 3.43 -18.63 -3.00
N GLU A 17 3.40 -19.54 -3.99
CA GLU A 17 2.72 -20.82 -3.84
C GLU A 17 3.27 -21.55 -2.60
N GLY A 18 2.39 -21.94 -1.67
CA GLY A 18 2.76 -22.63 -0.43
C GLY A 18 2.85 -21.76 0.83
N ILE A 19 2.38 -20.51 0.83
CA ILE A 19 2.25 -19.73 2.07
C ILE A 19 1.25 -20.39 3.03
N ILE A 20 1.71 -20.74 4.23
CA ILE A 20 0.85 -21.23 5.31
C ILE A 20 -0.02 -20.06 5.79
N GLY A 21 -1.34 -20.21 5.70
CA GLY A 21 -2.31 -19.25 6.19
C GLY A 21 -2.13 -18.97 7.68
N ARG A 22 -1.91 -17.70 8.05
CA ARG A 22 -1.73 -17.26 9.45
C ARG A 22 -2.99 -16.56 9.95
N GLU A 23 -4.11 -17.30 9.97
CA GLU A 23 -5.45 -16.76 10.24
C GLU A 23 -5.50 -15.89 11.51
N ARG A 24 -4.91 -16.38 12.61
CA ARG A 24 -4.83 -15.61 13.87
C ARG A 24 -4.17 -14.24 13.71
N LEU A 25 -3.13 -14.12 12.87
CA LEU A 25 -2.48 -12.83 12.62
C LEU A 25 -3.29 -11.97 11.65
N HIS A 26 -3.93 -12.58 10.66
CA HIS A 26 -4.86 -11.88 9.77
C HIS A 26 -6.01 -11.25 10.55
N SER A 27 -6.67 -12.01 11.46
CA SER A 27 -7.76 -11.47 12.27
C SER A 27 -7.31 -10.30 13.15
N ARG A 28 -6.08 -10.35 13.70
CA ARG A 28 -5.50 -9.25 14.49
C ARG A 28 -5.23 -8.00 13.65
N LEU A 29 -4.68 -8.18 12.45
CA LEU A 29 -4.47 -7.08 11.49
C LEU A 29 -5.80 -6.45 11.10
N SER A 30 -6.78 -7.26 10.68
CA SER A 30 -8.11 -6.79 10.30
C SER A 30 -8.82 -6.04 11.43
N ALA A 31 -8.71 -6.53 12.68
CA ALA A 31 -9.30 -5.86 13.83
C ALA A 31 -8.64 -4.50 14.11
N ALA A 32 -7.31 -4.43 14.06
CA ALA A 32 -6.60 -3.18 14.30
C ALA A 32 -6.86 -2.13 13.21
N VAL A 33 -6.91 -2.54 11.94
CA VAL A 33 -7.23 -1.64 10.82
C VAL A 33 -8.67 -1.14 10.90
N ARG A 34 -9.63 -2.01 11.24
CA ARG A 34 -11.03 -1.61 11.45
C ARG A 34 -11.19 -0.58 12.57
N ASP A 35 -10.36 -0.66 13.61
CA ASP A 35 -10.35 0.29 14.72
C ASP A 35 -9.58 1.59 14.39
N GLY A 36 -9.14 1.78 13.14
CA GLY A 36 -8.38 2.97 12.71
C GLY A 36 -6.97 3.08 13.30
N ARG A 37 -6.41 1.97 13.79
CA ARG A 37 -5.09 1.98 14.43
C ARG A 37 -3.97 1.87 13.40
N HIS A 38 -2.86 2.57 13.68
CA HIS A 38 -1.60 2.30 13.01
C HIS A 38 -0.98 1.00 13.55
N VAL A 39 -0.56 0.10 12.65
CA VAL A 39 -0.03 -1.22 13.01
C VAL A 39 1.40 -1.39 12.48
N ALA A 40 2.33 -1.69 13.38
CA ALA A 40 3.69 -2.08 13.03
C ALA A 40 3.88 -3.60 13.16
N VAL A 41 4.44 -4.25 12.13
CA VAL A 41 4.80 -5.67 12.15
C VAL A 41 6.33 -5.80 12.29
N ILE A 42 6.79 -6.20 13.48
CA ILE A 42 8.21 -6.29 13.82
C ILE A 42 8.59 -7.75 14.04
N ALA A 43 9.65 -8.20 13.37
CA ALA A 43 10.23 -9.53 13.49
C ALA A 43 11.61 -9.55 12.83
N GLY A 44 12.42 -10.57 13.11
CA GLY A 44 13.74 -10.75 12.49
C GLY A 44 13.68 -10.91 10.96
N PRO A 45 14.82 -10.82 10.26
CA PRO A 45 14.92 -11.17 8.84
C PRO A 45 14.40 -12.60 8.59
N GLY A 46 13.71 -12.83 7.47
CA GLY A 46 13.20 -14.17 7.11
C GLY A 46 11.90 -14.62 7.81
N TYR A 47 11.39 -13.92 8.83
CA TYR A 47 10.15 -14.33 9.55
C TYR A 47 8.85 -14.19 8.74
N GLY A 48 8.93 -13.74 7.49
CA GLY A 48 7.79 -13.61 6.59
C GLY A 48 6.89 -12.42 6.88
N LYS A 49 7.43 -11.28 7.34
CA LYS A 49 6.67 -10.04 7.57
C LYS A 49 5.93 -9.58 6.30
N THR A 50 6.68 -9.46 5.20
CA THR A 50 6.14 -9.08 3.89
C THR A 50 5.12 -10.10 3.39
N ALA A 51 5.40 -11.40 3.57
CA ALA A 51 4.48 -12.47 3.20
C ALA A 51 3.17 -12.44 4.01
N LEU A 52 3.24 -12.12 5.31
CA LEU A 52 2.07 -11.95 6.17
C LEU A 52 1.19 -10.79 5.69
N LEU A 53 1.78 -9.62 5.43
CA LEU A 53 1.03 -8.44 4.97
C LEU A 53 0.44 -8.67 3.56
N ALA A 54 1.23 -9.24 2.64
CA ALA A 54 0.76 -9.53 1.29
C ALA A 54 -0.39 -10.55 1.26
N SER A 55 -0.28 -11.62 2.05
CA SER A 55 -1.37 -12.62 2.16
C SER A 55 -2.61 -12.06 2.85
N TRP A 56 -2.44 -11.17 3.84
CA TRP A 56 -3.55 -10.49 4.50
C TRP A 56 -4.30 -9.53 3.56
N CYS A 57 -3.58 -8.77 2.73
CA CYS A 57 -4.21 -7.90 1.72
C CYS A 57 -5.07 -8.70 0.71
N GLN A 58 -4.76 -9.98 0.50
CA GLN A 58 -5.43 -10.84 -0.48
C GLN A 58 -6.53 -11.73 0.13
N SER A 59 -6.49 -12.00 1.44
CA SER A 59 -7.46 -12.89 2.10
C SER A 59 -8.78 -12.23 2.49
N SER A 60 -8.92 -10.91 2.34
CA SER A 60 -10.11 -10.18 2.77
C SER A 60 -11.30 -10.39 1.81
N PRO A 61 -12.51 -10.79 2.28
CA PRO A 61 -13.68 -11.08 1.45
C PRO A 61 -14.26 -9.87 0.71
N SER A 62 -13.92 -8.66 1.15
CA SER A 62 -13.85 -7.48 0.30
C SER A 62 -12.36 -7.19 0.17
N PRO A 63 -11.72 -7.24 -1.00
CA PRO A 63 -10.30 -6.93 -1.11
C PRO A 63 -10.13 -5.57 -0.46
N ALA A 64 -9.52 -5.56 0.73
CA ALA A 64 -9.24 -4.32 1.41
C ALA A 64 -8.37 -3.58 0.41
N ARG A 65 -8.91 -2.49 -0.14
CA ARG A 65 -8.24 -1.72 -1.17
C ARG A 65 -7.00 -1.12 -0.53
N ALA A 66 -5.93 -1.88 -0.58
CA ALA A 66 -4.70 -1.59 0.11
C ALA A 66 -3.73 -1.05 -0.92
N ALA A 67 -3.33 0.21 -0.74
CA ALA A 67 -2.19 0.75 -1.46
C ALA A 67 -0.91 0.15 -0.84
N TRP A 68 -0.05 -0.43 -1.67
CA TRP A 68 1.25 -0.94 -1.24
C TRP A 68 2.34 0.07 -1.58
N LEU A 69 3.16 0.41 -0.60
CA LEU A 69 4.32 1.27 -0.79
C LEU A 69 5.54 0.67 -0.07
N THR A 70 6.58 0.36 -0.83
CA THR A 70 7.90 0.01 -0.31
C THR A 70 8.75 1.28 -0.25
N LEU A 71 9.32 1.56 0.92
CA LEU A 71 10.17 2.72 1.17
C LEU A 71 11.61 2.29 1.36
N ASP A 72 12.51 3.05 0.73
CA ASP A 72 13.96 2.88 0.82
C ASP A 72 14.60 4.18 1.34
N ALA A 73 15.87 4.14 1.74
CA ALA A 73 16.57 5.32 2.28
C ALA A 73 16.64 6.51 1.30
N GLU A 74 16.57 6.23 0.00
CA GLU A 74 16.56 7.24 -1.06
C GLU A 74 15.22 7.99 -1.17
N ASP A 75 14.16 7.51 -0.51
CA ASP A 75 12.82 8.13 -0.50
C ASP A 75 12.63 9.14 0.64
N ALA A 76 13.72 9.64 1.23
CA ALA A 76 13.67 10.61 2.33
C ALA A 76 13.20 12.01 1.89
N ASP A 77 13.22 12.30 0.59
CA ASP A 77 12.66 13.52 0.02
C ASP A 77 11.12 13.45 0.02
N LEU A 78 10.49 14.48 0.59
CA LEU A 78 9.04 14.53 0.78
C LEU A 78 8.28 14.52 -0.55
N ASP A 79 8.78 15.20 -1.58
CA ASP A 79 8.12 15.26 -2.89
C ASP A 79 8.17 13.89 -3.58
N ILE A 80 9.29 13.18 -3.44
CA ILE A 80 9.45 11.81 -3.94
C ILE A 80 8.51 10.85 -3.19
N PHE A 81 8.47 10.92 -1.86
CA PHE A 81 7.58 10.12 -1.02
C PHE A 81 6.11 10.33 -1.42
N LEU A 82 5.66 11.58 -1.52
CA LEU A 82 4.28 11.91 -1.89
C LEU A 82 3.94 11.43 -3.30
N ALA A 83 4.87 11.56 -4.25
CA ALA A 83 4.68 11.06 -5.61
C ALA A 83 4.48 9.54 -5.62
N TYR A 84 5.29 8.76 -4.89
CA TYR A 84 5.11 7.32 -4.79
C TYR A 84 3.83 6.92 -4.05
N LEU A 85 3.48 7.64 -2.97
CA LEU A 85 2.25 7.40 -2.23
C LEU A 85 1.01 7.60 -3.12
N LEU A 86 0.95 8.71 -3.86
CA LEU A 86 -0.13 8.99 -4.80
C LEU A 86 -0.22 7.91 -5.88
N ARG A 87 0.91 7.43 -6.40
CA ARG A 87 0.92 6.33 -7.38
C ARG A 87 0.44 5.00 -6.79
N ALA A 88 0.81 4.69 -5.55
CA ALA A 88 0.33 3.49 -4.86
C ALA A 88 -1.19 3.54 -4.63
N ILE A 89 -1.72 4.71 -4.27
CA ILE A 89 -3.17 4.92 -4.12
C ILE A 89 -3.87 4.80 -5.47
N GLU A 90 -3.40 5.48 -6.52
CA GLU A 90 -4.01 5.37 -7.86
C GLU A 90 -4.02 3.93 -8.39
N ALA A 91 -2.98 3.13 -8.08
CA ALA A 91 -2.90 1.75 -8.51
C ALA A 91 -3.92 0.84 -7.78
N ALA A 92 -4.20 1.13 -6.50
CA ALA A 92 -5.16 0.38 -5.70
C ALA A 92 -6.61 0.89 -5.85
N PHE A 93 -6.77 2.16 -6.22
CA PHE A 93 -8.05 2.88 -6.32
C PHE A 93 -8.13 3.68 -7.63
N PRO A 94 -8.44 3.05 -8.78
CA PRO A 94 -8.54 3.75 -10.06
C PRO A 94 -9.51 4.95 -10.05
N GLU A 95 -10.57 4.91 -9.25
CA GLU A 95 -11.53 6.02 -9.06
C GLU A 95 -10.91 7.27 -8.44
N PHE A 96 -9.83 7.14 -7.66
CA PHE A 96 -9.13 8.27 -7.07
C PHE A 96 -8.56 9.20 -8.15
N ARG A 97 -8.20 8.66 -9.32
CA ARG A 97 -7.76 9.43 -10.49
C ARG A 97 -8.90 10.32 -11.03
N THR A 98 -10.13 9.86 -11.00
CA THR A 98 -11.30 10.58 -11.53
C THR A 98 -11.62 11.83 -10.69
N GLU A 99 -11.48 11.75 -9.37
CA GLU A 99 -11.72 12.91 -8.47
C GLU A 99 -10.60 13.95 -8.52
N ALA A 100 -9.34 13.51 -8.60
CA ALA A 100 -8.19 14.42 -8.71
C ALA A 100 -8.25 15.30 -9.97
N THR A 101 -8.75 14.74 -11.08
CA THR A 101 -8.91 15.49 -12.35
C THR A 101 -10.01 16.55 -12.24
N GLY A 102 -11.10 16.25 -11.53
CA GLY A 102 -12.18 17.20 -11.25
C GLY A 102 -11.78 18.35 -10.30
N LEU A 103 -10.83 18.12 -9.40
CA LEU A 103 -10.29 19.15 -8.51
C LEU A 103 -9.33 20.12 -9.25
N VAL A 104 -8.51 19.61 -10.17
CA VAL A 104 -7.58 20.43 -10.98
C VAL A 104 -8.34 21.35 -11.95
N GLY A 105 -9.53 20.95 -12.42
CA GLY A 105 -10.40 21.83 -13.21
C GLY A 105 -10.93 23.04 -12.42
N ARG A 106 -11.27 22.86 -11.14
CA ARG A 106 -11.81 23.94 -10.29
C ARG A 106 -10.76 24.92 -9.76
N ALA A 107 -9.49 24.51 -9.71
CA ALA A 107 -8.39 25.36 -9.27
C ALA A 107 -7.90 26.33 -10.36
N ARG A 108 -8.41 26.25 -11.59
CA ARG A 108 -8.09 27.16 -12.70
C ARG A 108 -9.11 28.28 -12.92
N ASP A 109 -10.24 28.24 -12.21
CA ASP A 109 -11.32 29.24 -12.28
C ASP A 109 -11.32 30.22 -11.08
N ARG A 110 -10.16 30.43 -10.45
CA ARG A 110 -9.92 31.50 -9.46
C ARG A 110 -8.61 32.19 -9.76
#